data_AF-A0A960MQF4-F1
#
_entry.id   AF-A0A960MQF4-F1
#
_cell.length_a   1.000
_cell.length_b   1.000
_cell.length_c   1.000
_cell.angle_alpha   90.00
_cell.angle_beta   90.00
_cell.angle_gamma   90.00
#
_symmetry.space_group_name_H-M   'P 1'
#
loop_
_entity.id
_entity.type
_entity.pdbx_description
1 polymer ?
#
loop_
_entity_poly.entity_id
_entity_poly.type
_entity_poly.pdbx_seq_one_letter_code
_entity_poly.pdbx_strand_id
1 'polypeptide(L)'
;MLNLRKLKQDFSSAILKEGKDLFETKKVLSAKILHLDATSIRISAQVLGQYKNTYESIFEIDRLESETIDSDCDCPYHYDCQHLAA
;
A
#
# COMPACT_ATOMS: atom_id res chain seq x y z
N MET A 1 -7.53 -16.88 2.92
CA MET A 1 -8.68 -16.03 3.33
C MET A 1 -8.19 -15.12 4.46
N LEU A 2 -8.28 -13.79 4.29
CA LEU A 2 -7.86 -12.84 5.33
C LEU A 2 -8.81 -12.91 6.53
N ASN A 3 -8.27 -13.09 7.74
CA ASN A 3 -9.06 -13.08 8.98
C ASN A 3 -9.24 -11.63 9.46
N LEU A 4 -10.38 -11.03 9.14
CA LEU A 4 -10.69 -9.64 9.52
C LEU A 4 -10.68 -9.38 11.03
N ARG A 5 -10.98 -10.40 11.85
CA ARG A 5 -10.98 -10.24 13.31
C ARG A 5 -9.56 -10.04 13.83
N LYS A 6 -8.64 -10.88 13.34
CA LYS A 6 -7.21 -10.79 13.65
C LYS A 6 -6.62 -9.46 13.16
N LEU A 7 -6.98 -9.03 11.95
CA LEU A 7 -6.57 -7.73 11.40
C LEU A 7 -6.98 -6.53 12.30
N LYS A 8 -8.18 -6.54 12.87
CA LYS A 8 -8.63 -5.46 13.77
C LYS A 8 -7.97 -5.49 15.15
N GLN A 9 -7.44 -6.64 15.56
CA GLN A 9 -6.74 -6.78 16.84
C GLN A 9 -5.26 -6.44 16.70
N ASP A 10 -4.65 -6.84 15.58
CA ASP A 10 -3.21 -6.75 15.37
C ASP A 10 -2.77 -5.39 14.79
N PHE A 11 -3.70 -4.62 14.22
CA PHE A 11 -3.41 -3.31 13.62
C PHE A 11 -4.19 -2.19 14.31
N SER A 12 -3.58 -1.00 14.35
CA SER A 12 -4.24 0.18 14.91
C SER A 12 -5.51 0.50 14.13
N SER A 13 -6.55 0.95 14.84
CA SER A 13 -7.79 1.41 14.21
C SER A 13 -7.57 2.61 13.27
N ALA A 14 -6.50 3.39 13.49
CA ALA A 14 -6.12 4.50 12.63
C ALA A 14 -5.71 4.04 11.24
N ILE A 15 -4.84 3.02 11.12
CA ILE A 15 -4.38 2.49 9.83
C ILE A 15 -5.54 1.95 9.00
N LEU A 16 -6.48 1.24 9.64
CA LEU A 16 -7.67 0.73 8.95
C LEU A 16 -8.60 1.85 8.47
N LYS A 17 -8.70 2.93 9.25
CA LYS A 17 -9.49 4.10 8.88
C LYS A 17 -8.84 4.85 7.71
N GLU A 18 -7.54 5.11 7.77
CA GLU A 18 -6.78 5.76 6.70
C GLU A 18 -6.89 4.98 5.38
N GLY A 19 -6.66 3.67 5.42
CA GLY A 19 -6.81 2.82 4.24
C GLY A 19 -8.24 2.83 3.66
N LYS A 20 -9.25 2.89 4.52
CA LYS A 20 -10.65 3.03 4.09
C LYS A 20 -10.91 4.38 3.44
N ASP A 21 -10.42 5.46 4.02
CA ASP A 21 -10.60 6.82 3.48
C ASP A 21 -9.93 6.93 2.09
N LEU A 22 -8.75 6.34 1.90
CA LEU A 22 -8.07 6.26 0.59
C LEU A 22 -8.85 5.48 -0.46
N PHE A 23 -9.52 4.41 -0.04
CA PHE A 23 -10.40 3.63 -0.92
C PHE A 23 -11.66 4.42 -1.30
N GLU A 24 -12.35 5.04 -0.34
CA GLU A 24 -13.58 5.82 -0.58
C GLU A 24 -13.32 7.05 -1.45
N THR A 25 -12.18 7.72 -1.26
CA THR A 25 -11.74 8.87 -2.06
C THR A 25 -11.16 8.50 -3.42
N LYS A 26 -11.10 7.19 -3.76
CA LYS A 26 -10.54 6.65 -5.01
C LYS A 26 -9.11 7.13 -5.27
N LYS A 27 -8.33 7.26 -4.20
CA LYS A 27 -6.92 7.66 -4.26
C LYS A 27 -6.03 6.54 -4.78
N VAL A 28 -6.41 5.28 -4.56
CA VAL A 28 -5.77 4.12 -5.19
C VAL A 28 -6.51 3.80 -6.47
N LEU A 29 -5.89 4.06 -7.62
CA LEU A 29 -6.47 3.81 -8.94
C LEU A 29 -6.38 2.33 -9.32
N SER A 30 -5.26 1.69 -8.97
CA SER A 30 -5.11 0.24 -9.10
C SER A 30 -4.11 -0.30 -8.10
N ALA A 31 -4.27 -1.57 -7.73
CA ALA A 31 -3.31 -2.34 -6.97
C ALA A 31 -3.28 -3.76 -7.55
N LYS A 32 -2.09 -4.27 -7.85
CA LYS A 32 -1.86 -5.54 -8.52
C LYS A 32 -0.74 -6.30 -7.83
N ILE A 33 -0.96 -7.59 -7.61
CA ILE A 33 0.11 -8.48 -7.14
C ILE A 33 0.97 -8.82 -8.36
N LEU A 34 2.24 -8.41 -8.33
CA LEU A 34 3.23 -8.74 -9.36
C LEU A 34 3.87 -10.10 -9.10
N HIS A 35 4.13 -10.41 -7.83
CA HIS A 35 4.75 -11.66 -7.40
C HIS A 35 4.18 -12.09 -6.04
N LEU A 36 4.05 -13.39 -5.85
CA LEU A 36 3.61 -13.99 -4.58
C LEU A 36 4.22 -15.38 -4.45
N ASP A 37 5.09 -15.55 -3.46
CA ASP A 37 5.62 -16.86 -3.08
C ASP A 37 5.52 -17.07 -1.57
N ALA A 38 6.16 -18.12 -1.04
CA ALA A 38 6.07 -18.47 0.37
C ALA A 38 6.69 -17.41 1.31
N THR A 39 7.64 -16.62 0.80
CA THR A 39 8.50 -15.71 1.56
C THR A 39 8.19 -14.24 1.30
N SER A 40 7.85 -13.86 0.07
CA SER A 40 7.58 -12.46 -0.27
C SER A 40 6.29 -12.27 -1.09
N ILE A 41 5.78 -11.05 -1.02
CA ILE A 41 4.73 -10.54 -1.90
C ILE A 41 5.19 -9.23 -2.50
N ARG A 42 5.10 -9.10 -3.82
CA ARG A 42 5.39 -7.87 -4.54
C ARG A 42 4.11 -7.28 -5.10
N ILE A 43 3.81 -6.05 -4.76
CA ILE A 43 2.60 -5.32 -5.13
C ILE A 43 3.00 -4.10 -5.94
N SER A 44 2.34 -3.87 -7.08
CA SER A 44 2.36 -2.59 -7.78
C SER A 44 1.05 -1.87 -7.53
N ALA A 45 1.13 -0.58 -7.22
CA ALA A 45 0.00 0.29 -7.04
C ALA A 45 0.14 1.53 -7.91
N GLN A 46 -0.99 2.06 -8.38
CA GLN A 46 -1.07 3.37 -8.98
C GLN A 46 -1.94 4.25 -8.10
N VAL A 47 -1.41 5.39 -7.68
CA VAL A 47 -2.05 6.32 -6.75
C VAL A 47 -2.22 7.70 -7.34
N LEU A 48 -3.33 8.36 -6.98
CA LEU A 48 -3.68 9.70 -7.42
C LEU A 48 -3.13 10.74 -6.43
N GLY A 49 -2.18 11.55 -6.88
CA GLY A 49 -1.67 12.68 -6.13
C GLY A 49 -2.51 13.96 -6.32
N GLN A 50 -1.90 15.10 -5.97
CA GLN A 50 -2.53 16.40 -6.18
C GLN A 50 -2.61 16.75 -7.68
N TYR A 51 -3.56 17.61 -8.03
CA TYR A 51 -3.75 18.12 -9.40
C TYR A 51 -3.93 17.05 -10.49
N LYS A 52 -4.44 15.87 -10.12
CA LYS A 52 -4.66 14.70 -11.00
C LYS A 52 -3.38 14.03 -11.53
N ASN A 53 -2.23 14.29 -10.93
CA ASN A 53 -1.02 13.53 -11.22
C ASN A 53 -1.18 12.09 -10.70
N THR A 54 -0.69 11.12 -11.45
CA THR A 54 -0.66 9.71 -11.08
C THR A 54 0.77 9.28 -10.83
N TYR A 55 0.95 8.45 -9.80
CA TYR A 55 2.24 7.93 -9.39
C TYR A 55 2.16 6.42 -9.29
N GLU A 56 3.22 5.75 -9.68
CA GLU A 56 3.39 4.31 -9.55
C GLU A 56 4.28 3.99 -8.36
N SER A 57 3.89 2.93 -7.65
CA SER A 57 4.66 2.41 -6.53
C SER A 57 4.74 0.91 -6.62
N ILE A 58 5.89 0.38 -6.25
CA ILE A 58 6.14 -1.05 -6.10
C ILE A 58 6.60 -1.27 -4.67
N PHE A 59 5.98 -2.24 -4.01
CA PHE A 59 6.31 -2.65 -2.66
C PHE A 59 6.64 -4.13 -2.67
N GLU A 60 7.70 -4.51 -1.99
CA GLU A 60 7.99 -5.90 -1.67
C GLU A 60 7.96 -6.09 -0.16
N ILE A 61 7.20 -7.07 0.29
CA ILE A 61 6.93 -7.32 1.71
C ILE A 61 7.33 -8.76 2.03
N ASP A 62 8.10 -8.93 3.12
CA ASP A 62 8.37 -10.23 3.72
C ASP A 62 7.11 -10.75 4.40
N ARG A 63 6.65 -11.93 4.01
CA ARG A 63 5.41 -12.54 4.50
C ARG A 63 5.57 -13.23 5.85
N LEU A 64 6.80 -13.53 6.26
CA LEU A 64 7.12 -14.16 7.54
C LEU A 64 7.25 -13.10 8.62
N GLU A 65 8.04 -12.07 8.35
CA GLU A 65 8.32 -10.99 9.32
C GLU A 65 7.30 -9.84 9.22
N SER A 66 6.50 -9.78 8.14
CA SER A 66 5.55 -8.69 7.87
C SER A 66 6.23 -7.31 7.77
N GLU A 67 7.45 -7.28 7.28
CA GLU A 67 8.26 -6.07 7.08
C GLU A 67 8.43 -5.74 5.59
N THR A 68 8.59 -4.46 5.27
CA THR A 68 8.91 -4.03 3.90
C THR A 68 10.36 -4.42 3.59
N ILE A 69 10.56 -5.23 2.56
CA ILE A 69 11.89 -5.59 2.04
C ILE A 69 12.42 -4.45 1.16
N ASP A 70 11.59 -3.97 0.24
CA ASP A 70 11.96 -2.95 -0.73
C ASP A 70 10.74 -2.12 -1.13
N SER A 71 10.99 -0.89 -1.55
CA SER A 71 9.97 0.01 -2.07
C SER A 71 10.55 0.94 -3.12
N ASP A 72 9.79 1.12 -4.20
CA ASP A 72 10.13 2.03 -5.29
C ASP A 72 8.87 2.83 -5.64
N CYS A 73 8.89 4.13 -5.42
CA CYS A 73 7.80 5.03 -5.81
C CYS A 73 8.40 6.14 -6.68
N ASP A 74 7.74 6.38 -7.82
CA ASP A 74 8.16 7.36 -8.84
C ASP A 74 7.84 8.82 -8.48
N CYS A 75 7.36 9.07 -7.26
CA CYS A 75 7.07 10.41 -6.79
C CYS A 75 8.37 11.23 -6.63
N PRO A 76 8.31 12.58 -6.76
CA PRO A 76 9.49 13.45 -6.68
C PRO A 76 10.23 13.39 -5.35
N TYR A 77 9.56 12.89 -4.30
CA TYR A 77 10.08 12.82 -2.96
C TYR A 77 10.55 11.41 -2.57
N HIS A 78 10.29 10.39 -3.38
CA HIS A 78 10.62 8.98 -3.14
C HIS A 78 10.27 8.46 -1.73
N TYR A 79 9.25 9.03 -1.06
CA TYR A 79 8.76 8.58 0.25
C TYR A 79 7.56 7.64 0.09
N ASP A 80 7.68 6.61 -0.75
CA ASP A 80 6.66 5.57 -0.89
C ASP A 80 5.24 6.09 -1.14
N CYS A 81 5.15 7.28 -1.74
CA CYS A 81 3.92 7.98 -1.99
C CYS A 81 3.06 8.25 -0.71
N GLN A 82 3.60 8.06 0.51
CA GLN A 82 2.91 8.34 1.79
C GLN A 82 2.44 9.79 1.89
N HIS A 83 3.22 10.71 1.34
CA HIS A 83 2.92 12.15 1.32
C HIS A 83 1.82 12.55 0.31
N LEU A 84 1.40 11.65 -0.59
CA LEU A 84 0.33 11.89 -1.57
C LEU A 84 -1.03 11.40 -1.08
N ALA A 85 -1.00 10.52 -0.07
CA ALA A 85 -2.14 9.90 0.58
C ALA A 85 -2.59 10.61 1.87
N ALA A 86 -1.91 11.70 2.27
CA ALA A 86 -2.25 12.52 3.43
C ALA A 86 -3.44 13.46 3.18
#